data_AF-A0A359CNQ2-F1
#
_entry.id   AF-A0A359CNQ2-F1
#
_cell.length_a   1.000
_cell.length_b   1.000
_cell.length_c   1.000
_cell.angle_alpha   90.00
_cell.angle_beta   90.00
_cell.angle_gamma   90.00
#
_symmetry.space_group_name_H-M   'P 1'
#
loop_
_entity.id
_entity.type
_entity.pdbx_description
1 polymer ?
#
loop_
_entity_poly.entity_id
_entity_poly.type
_entity_poly.pdbx_seq_one_letter_code
_entity_poly.pdbx_strand_id
1 'polypeptide(L)'
;MSNDMSFNAVMGRKNEIMKKAVGIDYENYEFSGIGFDYERMMRETGYSLQEVQDVQRASGVGNTPLIELKNLTALARKFAPKGKGARIFVKDESCNPSGSFKDRRASISAHNAKVKGYKG
;
A
#
# COMPACT_ATOMS: atom_id res chain seq x y z
N MET A 1 6.49 22.65 31.62
CA MET A 1 5.33 23.34 31.01
C MET A 1 4.38 22.29 30.48
N SER A 2 3.14 22.26 30.93
CA SER A 2 2.11 21.34 30.42
C SER A 2 1.74 21.75 29.00
N ASN A 3 1.78 20.81 28.05
CA ASN A 3 1.31 21.06 26.68
C ASN A 3 -0.17 21.43 26.68
N ASP A 4 -0.56 22.42 25.85
CA ASP A 4 -1.97 22.71 25.59
C ASP A 4 -2.61 21.51 24.85
N MET A 5 -3.64 20.93 25.49
CA MET A 5 -4.37 19.75 25.01
C MET A 5 -5.72 20.10 24.37
N SER A 6 -6.00 21.39 24.13
CA SER A 6 -7.17 21.79 23.35
C SER A 6 -7.12 21.18 21.94
N PHE A 7 -8.29 20.88 21.36
CA PHE A 7 -8.39 20.29 20.02
C PHE A 7 -7.58 21.07 18.99
N ASN A 8 -7.69 22.40 19.00
CA ASN A 8 -6.96 23.27 18.08
C ASN A 8 -5.44 23.18 18.28
N ALA A 9 -4.95 23.13 19.52
CA ALA A 9 -3.52 23.00 19.82
C ALA A 9 -2.96 21.62 19.46
N VAL A 10 -3.75 20.56 19.56
CA VAL A 10 -3.37 19.20 19.12
C VAL A 10 -3.36 19.11 17.60
N MET A 11 -4.41 19.62 16.94
CA MET A 11 -4.51 19.62 15.48
C MET A 11 -3.44 20.50 14.83
N GLY A 12 -3.07 21.63 15.45
CA GLY A 12 -1.96 22.47 15.02
C GLY A 12 -0.60 21.76 15.05
N ARG A 13 -0.44 20.73 15.92
CA ARG A 13 0.77 19.90 16.04
C ARG A 13 0.67 18.56 15.31
N LYS A 14 -0.36 18.34 14.49
CA LYS A 14 -0.59 17.05 13.79
C LYS A 14 0.64 16.56 13.04
N ASN A 15 1.33 17.44 12.30
CA ASN A 15 2.52 17.06 11.54
C ASN A 15 3.67 16.61 12.45
N GLU A 16 3.92 17.32 13.54
CA GLU A 16 4.95 16.95 14.53
C GLU A 16 4.62 15.60 15.19
N ILE A 17 3.36 15.41 15.59
CA ILE A 17 2.88 14.16 16.20
C ILE A 17 3.06 13.00 15.20
N MET A 18 2.70 13.20 13.94
CA MET A 18 2.88 12.19 12.89
C MET A 18 4.36 11.88 12.63
N LYS A 19 5.22 12.90 12.52
CA LYS A 19 6.68 12.73 12.35
C LYS A 19 7.26 11.93 13.54
N LYS A 20 6.87 12.26 14.77
CA LYS A 20 7.31 11.54 15.99
C LYS A 20 6.77 10.11 16.09
N ALA A 21 5.51 9.89 15.72
CA ALA A 21 4.85 8.59 15.84
C ALA A 21 5.29 7.60 14.76
N VAL A 22 5.42 8.07 13.52
CA VAL A 22 5.79 7.23 12.38
C VAL A 22 7.31 7.13 12.24
N GLY A 23 8.05 8.14 12.68
CA GLY A 23 9.51 8.20 12.55
C GLY A 23 9.99 8.47 11.13
N ILE A 24 9.09 8.90 10.23
CA ILE A 24 9.38 9.17 8.83
C ILE A 24 9.04 10.64 8.55
N ASP A 25 10.00 11.38 8.02
CA ASP A 25 9.74 12.71 7.46
C ASP A 25 9.46 12.59 5.96
N TYR A 26 8.18 12.68 5.59
CA TYR A 26 7.72 12.49 4.21
C TYR A 26 8.26 13.55 3.24
N GLU A 27 8.57 14.75 3.73
CA GLU A 27 9.13 15.84 2.92
C GLU A 27 10.47 15.46 2.27
N ASN A 28 11.23 14.55 2.88
CA ASN A 28 12.51 14.08 2.35
C ASN A 28 12.40 13.23 1.08
N TYR A 29 11.18 12.76 0.75
CA TYR A 29 10.91 11.90 -0.41
C TYR A 29 10.07 12.61 -1.47
N GLU A 30 9.63 13.85 -1.24
CA GLU A 30 8.88 14.62 -2.23
C GLU A 30 9.82 15.18 -3.31
N PHE A 31 9.45 14.98 -4.57
CA PHE A 31 10.07 15.67 -5.69
C PHE A 31 9.35 17.00 -5.95
N SER A 32 9.93 17.84 -6.82
CA SER A 32 9.20 19.01 -7.31
C SER A 32 7.91 18.58 -8.04
N GLY A 33 6.80 19.26 -7.72
CA GLY A 33 5.49 18.96 -8.29
C GLY A 33 4.73 17.87 -7.52
N ILE A 34 4.25 16.85 -8.22
CA ILE A 34 3.43 15.75 -7.66
C ILE A 34 4.21 14.44 -7.52
N GLY A 35 5.53 14.47 -7.72
CA GLY A 35 6.37 13.28 -7.65
C GLY A 35 6.72 12.92 -6.20
N PHE A 36 6.81 11.61 -5.92
CA PHE A 36 7.20 11.09 -4.61
C PHE A 36 8.10 9.87 -4.78
N ASP A 37 9.23 9.83 -4.08
CA ASP A 37 10.23 8.76 -4.12
C ASP A 37 9.84 7.59 -3.20
N TYR A 38 8.81 6.84 -3.61
CA TYR A 38 8.37 5.65 -2.87
C TYR A 38 9.47 4.60 -2.78
N GLU A 39 10.34 4.51 -3.78
CA GLU A 39 11.45 3.55 -3.82
C GLU A 39 12.48 3.87 -2.72
N ARG A 40 12.90 5.13 -2.60
CA ARG A 40 13.79 5.56 -1.52
C ARG A 40 13.13 5.41 -0.16
N MET A 41 11.88 5.82 -0.02
CA MET A 41 11.14 5.67 1.24
C MET A 41 11.07 4.20 1.66
N MET A 42 10.72 3.28 0.76
CA MET A 42 10.64 1.85 1.07
C MET A 42 12.02 1.22 1.34
N ARG A 43 13.10 1.67 0.69
CA ARG A 43 14.47 1.20 1.00
C ARG A 43 14.94 1.65 2.39
N GLU A 44 14.60 2.87 2.78
CA GLU A 44 14.97 3.44 4.07
C GLU A 44 14.05 2.98 5.20
N THR A 45 12.95 2.28 4.89
CA THR A 45 11.93 1.90 5.88
C THR A 45 11.50 0.43 5.79
N GLY A 46 11.76 -0.34 6.85
CA GLY A 46 11.11 -1.63 7.10
C GLY A 46 11.59 -2.78 6.21
N TYR A 47 10.65 -3.43 5.53
CA TYR A 47 10.86 -4.66 4.78
C TYR A 47 11.05 -4.36 3.28
N SER A 48 11.99 -5.03 2.64
CA SER A 48 12.10 -5.08 1.20
C SER A 48 10.84 -5.68 0.56
N LEU A 49 10.62 -5.40 -0.73
CA LEU A 49 9.49 -5.99 -1.47
C LEU A 49 9.54 -7.52 -1.45
N GLN A 50 10.73 -8.12 -1.49
CA GLN A 50 10.91 -9.56 -1.42
C GLN A 50 10.46 -10.12 -0.07
N GLU A 51 10.90 -9.50 1.05
CA GLU A 51 10.47 -9.90 2.39
C GLU A 51 8.96 -9.77 2.56
N VAL A 52 8.36 -8.69 2.04
CA VAL A 52 6.90 -8.51 2.04
C VAL A 52 6.20 -9.66 1.30
N GLN A 53 6.71 -10.05 0.13
CA GLN A 53 6.17 -11.17 -0.63
C GLN A 53 6.33 -12.50 0.12
N ASP A 54 7.46 -12.73 0.77
CA ASP A 54 7.73 -13.97 1.50
C ASP A 54 6.83 -14.11 2.73
N VAL A 55 6.64 -13.03 3.50
CA VAL A 55 5.69 -12.99 4.63
C VAL A 55 4.25 -13.23 4.17
N GLN A 56 3.84 -12.55 3.08
CA GLN A 56 2.49 -12.73 2.51
C GLN A 56 2.30 -14.18 2.03
N ARG A 57 3.26 -14.73 1.29
CA ARG A 57 3.21 -16.10 0.76
C ARG A 57 3.13 -17.14 1.88
N ALA A 58 3.88 -16.95 2.96
CA ALA A 58 3.83 -17.84 4.13
C ALA A 58 2.45 -17.91 4.79
N SER A 59 1.58 -16.92 4.53
CA SER A 59 0.21 -16.84 5.07
C SER A 59 -0.87 -17.07 4.00
N GLY A 60 -0.49 -17.54 2.81
CA GLY A 60 -1.42 -17.73 1.69
C GLY A 60 -1.97 -16.44 1.08
N VAL A 61 -1.33 -15.29 1.35
CA VAL A 61 -1.71 -13.97 0.85
C VAL A 61 -0.86 -13.61 -0.36
N GLY A 62 -1.46 -12.93 -1.34
CA GLY A 62 -0.77 -12.48 -2.55
C GLY A 62 -0.77 -13.53 -3.67
N ASN A 63 0.05 -13.29 -4.69
CA ASN A 63 0.08 -14.07 -5.94
C ASN A 63 -1.31 -14.34 -6.57
N THR A 64 -2.24 -13.41 -6.38
CA THR A 64 -3.59 -13.49 -6.95
C THR A 64 -3.57 -13.42 -8.48
N PRO A 65 -4.58 -13.98 -9.17
CA PRO A 65 -4.62 -13.96 -10.64
C PRO A 65 -4.58 -12.55 -11.25
N LEU A 66 -3.93 -12.42 -12.41
CA LEU A 66 -4.09 -11.27 -13.31
C LEU A 66 -4.81 -11.76 -14.57
N ILE A 67 -6.11 -11.48 -14.67
CA ILE A 67 -7.02 -12.09 -15.65
C ILE A 67 -7.33 -11.08 -16.74
N GLU A 68 -7.14 -11.44 -18.01
CA GLU A 68 -7.63 -10.65 -19.15
C GLU A 68 -9.13 -10.88 -19.35
N LEU A 69 -9.91 -9.80 -19.31
CA LEU A 69 -11.34 -9.84 -19.61
C LEU A 69 -11.53 -9.80 -21.13
N LYS A 70 -11.37 -10.95 -21.79
CA LYS A 70 -11.36 -11.07 -23.27
C LYS A 70 -12.59 -10.46 -23.93
N ASN A 71 -13.78 -10.68 -23.36
CA ASN A 71 -15.04 -10.16 -23.90
C ASN A 71 -15.13 -8.63 -23.78
N LEU A 72 -14.75 -8.06 -22.64
CA LEU A 72 -14.72 -6.60 -22.47
C LEU A 72 -13.64 -5.95 -23.32
N THR A 73 -12.50 -6.62 -23.48
CA THR A 73 -11.42 -6.19 -24.38
C THR A 73 -11.88 -6.16 -25.83
N ALA A 74 -12.58 -7.20 -26.30
CA ALA A 74 -13.15 -7.24 -27.64
C ALA A 74 -14.20 -6.12 -27.84
N LEU A 75 -15.06 -5.90 -26.85
CA LEU A 75 -16.06 -4.83 -26.87
C LEU A 75 -15.40 -3.44 -26.95
N ALA A 76 -14.41 -3.15 -26.10
CA ALA A 76 -13.68 -1.88 -26.12
C ALA A 76 -13.00 -1.63 -27.48
N ARG A 77 -12.42 -2.68 -28.09
CA ARG A 77 -11.79 -2.60 -29.41
C ARG A 77 -12.78 -2.42 -30.56
N LYS A 78 -14.02 -2.90 -30.43
CA LYS A 78 -15.08 -2.73 -31.44
C LYS A 78 -15.46 -1.26 -31.64
N PHE A 79 -15.44 -0.47 -30.55
CA PHE A 79 -15.87 0.94 -30.57
C PHE A 79 -14.72 1.95 -30.63
N ALA A 80 -13.49 1.54 -30.34
CA ALA A 80 -12.32 2.40 -30.41
C ALA A 80 -11.81 2.57 -31.86
N PRO A 81 -11.27 3.74 -32.25
CA PRO A 81 -10.54 3.90 -33.50
C PRO A 81 -9.37 2.91 -33.61
N LYS A 82 -8.97 2.60 -34.85
CA LYS A 82 -7.85 1.69 -35.13
C LYS A 82 -6.61 2.10 -34.31
N GLY A 83 -6.07 1.15 -33.54
CA GLY A 83 -4.88 1.36 -32.68
C GLY A 83 -5.14 2.00 -31.32
N LYS A 84 -6.39 2.37 -30.98
CA LYS A 84 -6.74 3.02 -29.70
C LYS A 84 -7.53 2.13 -28.73
N GLY A 85 -7.76 0.86 -29.06
CA GLY A 85 -8.50 -0.07 -28.21
C GLY A 85 -7.65 -0.68 -27.11
N ALA A 86 -8.06 -0.51 -25.86
CA ALA A 86 -7.36 -1.04 -24.68
C ALA A 86 -7.47 -2.57 -24.55
N ARG A 87 -6.57 -3.17 -23.74
CA ARG A 87 -6.75 -4.49 -23.13
C ARG A 87 -7.17 -4.29 -21.68
N ILE A 88 -8.16 -5.05 -21.24
CA ILE A 88 -8.73 -4.90 -19.90
C ILE A 88 -8.33 -6.11 -19.07
N PHE A 89 -7.68 -5.84 -17.94
CA PHE A 89 -7.23 -6.84 -16.98
C PHE A 89 -7.81 -6.58 -15.59
N VAL A 90 -8.02 -7.65 -14.84
CA VAL A 90 -8.38 -7.61 -13.42
C VAL A 90 -7.28 -8.29 -12.63
N LYS A 91 -6.74 -7.57 -11.65
CA LYS A 91 -5.93 -8.16 -10.58
C LYS A 91 -6.90 -8.65 -9.50
N ASP A 92 -7.13 -9.95 -9.45
CA ASP A 92 -8.22 -10.54 -8.66
C ASP A 92 -7.85 -10.73 -7.18
N GLU A 93 -7.74 -9.61 -6.46
CA GLU A 93 -7.45 -9.59 -5.02
C GLU A 93 -8.56 -10.20 -4.15
N SER A 94 -9.69 -10.61 -4.74
CA SER A 94 -10.71 -11.37 -4.02
C SER A 94 -10.27 -12.81 -3.72
N CYS A 95 -9.24 -13.30 -4.43
CA CYS A 95 -8.67 -14.63 -4.20
C CYS A 95 -7.75 -14.71 -2.97
N ASN A 96 -7.53 -13.62 -2.23
CA ASN A 96 -6.85 -13.69 -0.93
C ASN A 96 -7.78 -14.36 0.13
N PRO A 97 -7.23 -14.90 1.23
CA PRO A 97 -7.99 -15.64 2.24
C PRO A 97 -9.25 -14.95 2.80
N SER A 98 -9.25 -13.63 3.00
CA SER A 98 -10.40 -12.86 3.49
C SER A 98 -11.35 -12.39 2.39
N GLY A 99 -11.09 -12.71 1.13
CA GLY A 99 -11.88 -12.22 0.01
C GLY A 99 -11.53 -10.80 -0.44
N SER A 100 -10.42 -10.21 0.04
CA SER A 100 -10.04 -8.85 -0.34
C SER A 100 -8.56 -8.54 -0.21
N PHE A 101 -8.12 -7.42 -0.80
CA PHE A 101 -6.74 -6.93 -0.71
C PHE A 101 -6.28 -6.56 0.71
N LYS A 102 -7.20 -6.47 1.70
CA LYS A 102 -6.86 -6.08 3.07
C LYS A 102 -5.88 -7.06 3.74
N ASP A 103 -5.87 -8.31 3.30
CA ASP A 103 -4.92 -9.32 3.77
C ASP A 103 -3.46 -8.92 3.54
N ARG A 104 -3.18 -8.18 2.45
CA ARG A 104 -1.82 -7.71 2.15
C ARG A 104 -1.26 -6.84 3.27
N ARG A 105 -2.09 -5.97 3.84
CA ARG A 105 -1.68 -5.10 4.95
C ARG A 105 -1.75 -5.83 6.29
N ALA A 106 -2.80 -6.63 6.50
CA ALA A 106 -3.00 -7.36 7.75
C ALA A 106 -1.85 -8.34 8.04
N SER A 107 -1.42 -9.12 7.04
CA SER A 107 -0.32 -10.08 7.15
C SER A 107 0.99 -9.43 7.61
N ILE A 108 1.37 -8.30 7.01
CA ILE A 108 2.59 -7.57 7.38
C ILE A 108 2.48 -6.97 8.79
N SER A 109 1.32 -6.40 9.15
CA SER A 109 1.12 -5.85 10.50
C SER A 109 1.19 -6.94 11.57
N ALA A 110 0.55 -8.10 11.35
CA ALA A 110 0.59 -9.23 12.26
C ALA A 110 2.00 -9.82 12.40
N HIS A 111 2.72 -9.98 11.27
CA HIS A 111 4.11 -10.41 11.27
C HIS A 111 5.00 -9.45 12.07
N ASN A 112 4.88 -8.14 11.82
CA ASN A 112 5.66 -7.13 12.52
C ASN A 112 5.35 -7.07 14.02
N ALA A 113 4.08 -7.26 14.41
CA ALA A 113 3.70 -7.36 15.82
C ALA A 113 4.36 -8.57 16.50
N LYS A 114 4.40 -9.72 15.82
CA LYS A 114 5.11 -10.91 16.31
C LYS A 114 6.62 -10.67 16.45
N VAL A 115 7.26 -10.07 15.44
CA VAL A 115 8.70 -9.72 15.46
C VAL A 115 9.03 -8.79 16.63
N LYS A 116 8.14 -7.84 16.94
CA LYS A 116 8.29 -6.90 18.06
C LYS A 116 7.89 -7.47 19.42
N GLY A 117 7.49 -8.75 19.51
CA GLY A 117 7.15 -9.40 20.77
C GLY A 117 5.85 -8.91 21.41
N TYR A 118 4.92 -8.35 20.64
CA TYR A 118 3.58 -8.06 21.15
C TYR A 118 2.89 -9.38 21.53
N LYS A 119 2.20 -9.39 22.68
CA LYS A 119 1.65 -10.62 23.27
C LYS A 119 0.50 -11.24 22.47
N GLY A 120 -0.19 -10.45 21.65
CA GLY A 120 -1.45 -10.84 21.01
C GLY A 120 -2.61 -10.67 21.98
#